data_AF-A0A3D6DZM5-F1
#
_entry.id   AF-A0A3D6DZM5-F1
#
_cell.length_a   1.000
_cell.length_b   1.000
_cell.length_c   1.000
_cell.angle_alpha   90.00
_cell.angle_beta   90.00
_cell.angle_gamma   90.00
#
_symmetry.space_group_name_H-M   'P 1'
#
loop_
_entity.id
_entity.type
_entity.pdbx_description
1 polymer ?
#
loop_
_entity_poly.entity_id
_entity_poly.type
_entity_poly.pdbx_seq_one_letter_code
_entity_poly.pdbx_strand_id
1 'polypeptide(L)'
;SAARIKPIVLLKAGRHAGGLAAVETHSGMAGGSDIVFDAAVRRAGVVRVKNIGHLFYAAKALASKFRPQGKRLAIITNGGGPGAMAADRAGDLDIPLAELSASTLQALNAAMPQTWSQRNPVDIEGDATPKRYHDAILAVAGDDAVDGVLVMLSPQAMTQPIEVAKAVIDVDLLTAKPILTCWMGEEQVREARSMLEDAGIPSFRMPETAIELYAHISTYYWNQKLLLQTPAPLSKHARPETEGSKMLIEAVLHERRKVLSEMESKAILRAFRIPVAQTMVAHTPTESLLLAEQIGFPIAMKIDSP
;
A
#
# COMPACT_ATOMS: atom_id res chain seq x y z
N SER A 1 6.34 19.97 4.20
CA SER A 1 6.26 18.70 4.96
C SER A 1 7.55 17.92 4.75
N ALA A 2 8.17 17.39 5.81
CA ALA A 2 9.41 16.59 5.73
C ALA A 2 9.26 15.38 4.78
N ALA A 3 8.06 14.78 4.77
CA ALA A 3 7.71 13.66 3.89
C ALA A 3 7.83 14.00 2.40
N ARG A 4 7.83 15.27 1.98
CA ARG A 4 8.01 15.64 0.56
C ARG A 4 9.45 15.52 0.07
N ILE A 5 10.41 15.47 1.00
CA ILE A 5 11.85 15.52 0.71
C ILE A 5 12.52 14.22 1.17
N LYS A 6 12.03 13.63 2.26
CA LYS A 6 12.60 12.41 2.84
C LYS A 6 11.51 11.36 3.06
N PRO A 7 11.77 10.07 2.75
CA PRO A 7 10.85 9.00 3.12
C PRO A 7 10.61 8.97 4.63
N ILE A 8 9.35 8.85 5.04
CA ILE A 8 8.99 8.60 6.44
C ILE A 8 8.31 7.24 6.48
N VAL A 9 8.90 6.29 7.20
CA VAL A 9 8.33 4.98 7.48
C VAL A 9 7.83 4.97 8.91
N LEU A 10 6.60 4.51 9.13
CA LEU A 10 5.92 4.55 10.43
C LEU A 10 5.40 3.18 10.82
N LEU A 11 5.78 2.73 12.01
CA LEU A 11 5.23 1.56 12.69
C LEU A 11 4.42 2.04 13.91
N LYS A 12 3.10 1.78 13.92
CA LYS A 12 2.20 2.19 15.01
C LYS A 12 1.85 1.00 15.90
N ALA A 13 2.09 1.12 17.21
CA ALA A 13 1.53 0.23 18.23
C ALA A 13 0.09 0.63 18.58
N GLY A 14 -0.72 -0.28 19.09
CA GLY A 14 -2.11 -0.01 19.51
C GLY A 14 -3.04 0.32 18.35
N ARG A 15 -3.11 -0.57 17.37
CA ARG A 15 -3.97 -0.45 16.17
C ARG A 15 -5.31 -1.15 16.31
N HIS A 16 -5.37 -2.08 17.27
CA HIS A 16 -6.55 -2.91 17.57
C HIS A 16 -6.88 -2.72 19.05
N ALA A 17 -8.13 -3.01 19.43
CA ALA A 17 -8.65 -2.75 20.78
C ALA A 17 -7.72 -3.22 21.91
N GLY A 18 -7.24 -4.47 21.87
CA GLY A 18 -6.32 -4.99 22.88
C GLY A 18 -4.97 -4.26 22.92
N GLY A 19 -4.42 -3.89 21.77
CA GLY A 19 -3.19 -3.10 21.71
C GLY A 19 -3.40 -1.64 22.13
N LEU A 20 -4.59 -1.07 21.87
CA LEU A 20 -4.93 0.29 22.26
C LEU A 20 -4.97 0.40 23.78
N ALA A 21 -5.67 -0.53 24.44
CA ALA A 21 -5.73 -0.62 25.90
C ALA A 21 -4.33 -0.74 26.54
N ALA A 22 -3.42 -1.52 25.92
CA ALA A 22 -2.04 -1.62 26.38
C ALA A 22 -1.28 -0.28 26.26
N VAL A 23 -1.46 0.44 25.15
CA VAL A 23 -0.84 1.77 24.94
C VAL A 23 -1.41 2.81 25.91
N GLU A 24 -2.71 2.80 26.15
CA GLU A 24 -3.38 3.68 27.11
C GLU A 24 -2.86 3.44 28.53
N THR A 25 -2.70 2.18 28.93
CA THR A 25 -2.14 1.81 30.23
C THR A 25 -0.68 2.27 30.37
N HIS A 26 0.13 2.10 29.32
CA HIS A 26 1.56 2.47 29.35
C HIS A 26 1.77 4.00 29.33
N SER A 27 0.98 4.74 28.56
CA SER A 27 1.19 6.18 28.34
C SER A 27 0.28 7.09 29.18
N GLY A 28 -0.79 6.55 29.76
CA GLY A 28 -1.82 7.32 30.46
C GLY A 28 -2.69 8.20 29.54
N MET A 29 -2.51 8.12 28.22
CA MET A 29 -3.26 8.92 27.25
C MET A 29 -4.28 8.06 26.51
N ALA A 30 -5.51 8.56 26.38
CA ALA A 30 -6.54 7.94 25.55
C ALA A 30 -6.08 7.81 24.09
N GLY A 31 -6.28 6.64 23.53
CA GLY A 31 -5.87 6.33 22.17
C GLY A 31 -6.90 6.81 21.14
N GLY A 32 -6.41 7.46 20.08
CA GLY A 32 -7.26 7.88 18.96
C GLY A 32 -7.62 6.73 18.00
N SER A 33 -8.64 6.95 17.17
CA SER A 33 -9.03 6.00 16.11
C SER A 33 -7.89 5.73 15.14
N ASP A 34 -7.54 4.45 14.97
CA ASP A 34 -6.47 4.03 14.07
C ASP A 34 -6.79 4.34 12.60
N ILE A 35 -8.07 4.31 12.23
CA ILE A 35 -8.54 4.64 10.87
C ILE A 35 -8.29 6.12 10.58
N VAL A 36 -8.59 7.00 11.54
CA VAL A 36 -8.35 8.45 11.40
C VAL A 36 -6.85 8.73 11.32
N PHE A 37 -6.06 8.06 12.17
CA PHE A 37 -4.60 8.15 12.14
C PHE A 37 -4.05 7.69 10.77
N ASP A 38 -4.53 6.55 10.25
CA ASP A 38 -4.13 5.99 8.95
C ASP A 38 -4.37 6.98 7.81
N ALA A 39 -5.58 7.54 7.75
CA ALA A 39 -5.96 8.51 6.73
C ALA A 39 -5.07 9.75 6.78
N ALA A 40 -4.76 10.26 7.98
CA ALA A 40 -3.91 11.42 8.17
C ALA A 40 -2.47 11.16 7.71
N VAL A 41 -1.86 10.04 8.12
CA VAL A 41 -0.46 9.73 7.75
C VAL A 41 -0.33 9.38 6.27
N ARG A 42 -1.31 8.69 5.68
CA ARG A 42 -1.35 8.41 4.24
C ARG A 42 -1.41 9.70 3.43
N ARG A 43 -2.27 10.66 3.84
CA ARG A 43 -2.34 11.97 3.20
C ARG A 43 -1.06 12.79 3.38
N ALA A 44 -0.33 12.57 4.47
CA ALA A 44 0.97 13.19 4.72
C ALA A 44 2.13 12.55 3.94
N GLY A 45 1.89 11.47 3.17
CA GLY A 45 2.91 10.76 2.39
C GLY A 45 3.77 9.78 3.19
N VAL A 46 3.32 9.39 4.38
CA VAL A 46 4.03 8.46 5.25
C VAL A 46 3.71 7.02 4.82
N VAL A 47 4.74 6.16 4.82
CA VAL A 47 4.61 4.72 4.58
C VAL A 47 4.31 4.05 5.90
N ARG A 48 3.10 3.53 6.05
CA ARG A 48 2.74 2.77 7.24
C ARG A 48 3.08 1.29 7.07
N VAL A 49 3.91 0.76 7.97
CA VAL A 49 4.30 -0.65 8.01
C VAL A 49 3.66 -1.36 9.20
N LYS A 50 3.53 -2.68 9.12
CA LYS A 50 2.73 -3.47 10.08
C LYS A 50 3.54 -4.20 11.15
N ASN A 51 4.85 -4.39 10.93
CA ASN A 51 5.75 -5.02 11.88
C ASN A 51 7.18 -4.48 11.70
N ILE A 52 8.08 -4.89 12.59
CA ILE A 52 9.47 -4.42 12.58
C ILE A 52 10.26 -4.90 11.36
N GLY A 53 9.98 -6.11 10.86
CA GLY A 53 10.61 -6.63 9.64
C GLY A 53 10.34 -5.72 8.44
N HIS A 54 9.09 -5.30 8.27
CA HIS A 54 8.70 -4.38 7.19
C HIS A 54 9.42 -3.04 7.30
N LEU A 55 9.73 -2.57 8.51
CA LEU A 55 10.49 -1.33 8.71
C LEU A 55 11.91 -1.46 8.15
N PHE A 56 12.60 -2.57 8.46
CA PHE A 56 13.93 -2.84 7.92
C PHE A 56 13.91 -3.05 6.40
N TYR A 57 12.93 -3.77 5.87
CA TYR A 57 12.80 -3.97 4.43
C TYR A 57 12.51 -2.67 3.69
N ALA A 58 11.61 -1.84 4.22
CA ALA A 58 11.32 -0.53 3.66
C ALA A 58 12.57 0.37 3.71
N ALA A 59 13.31 0.39 4.82
CA ALA A 59 14.55 1.14 4.93
C ALA A 59 15.60 0.68 3.90
N LYS A 60 15.79 -0.64 3.73
CA LYS A 60 16.72 -1.22 2.74
C LYS A 60 16.35 -0.83 1.32
N ALA A 61 15.07 -0.93 0.96
CA ALA A 61 14.59 -0.55 -0.36
C ALA A 61 14.70 0.95 -0.65
N LEU A 62 14.43 1.79 0.36
CA LEU A 62 14.56 3.24 0.24
C LEU A 62 16.03 3.69 0.17
N ALA A 63 16.94 2.90 0.74
CA ALA A 63 18.39 3.11 0.64
C ALA A 63 18.98 2.58 -0.68
N SER A 64 18.24 1.73 -1.41
CA SER A 64 18.69 1.17 -2.68
C SER A 64 18.16 1.95 -3.88
N LYS A 65 18.47 1.48 -5.09
CA LYS A 65 17.96 2.03 -6.36
C LYS A 65 16.50 1.64 -6.63
N PHE A 66 15.85 0.95 -5.70
CA PHE A 66 14.50 0.41 -5.88
C PHE A 66 13.43 1.52 -5.86
N ARG A 67 13.01 1.95 -7.05
CA ARG A 67 12.06 3.08 -7.25
C ARG A 67 10.91 2.74 -8.19
N PRO A 68 9.89 1.98 -7.75
CA PRO A 68 8.71 1.70 -8.55
C PRO A 68 8.00 2.97 -8.98
N GLN A 69 7.80 3.10 -10.31
CA GLN A 69 7.12 4.24 -10.94
C GLN A 69 5.60 4.05 -11.05
N GLY A 70 5.13 2.86 -10.70
CA GLY A 70 3.72 2.47 -10.66
C GLY A 70 3.50 1.27 -9.75
N LYS A 71 2.42 0.54 -9.99
CA LYS A 71 1.97 -0.56 -9.13
C LYS A 71 1.85 -1.90 -9.85
N ARG A 72 1.93 -1.93 -11.18
CA ARG A 72 1.75 -3.15 -11.98
C ARG A 72 2.99 -4.03 -11.85
N LEU A 73 2.85 -5.13 -11.15
CA LEU A 73 3.94 -6.06 -10.86
C LEU A 73 3.96 -7.20 -11.88
N ALA A 74 5.12 -7.48 -12.45
CA ALA A 74 5.36 -8.75 -13.14
C ALA A 74 6.09 -9.72 -12.22
N ILE A 75 5.65 -10.97 -12.18
CA ILE A 75 6.27 -12.03 -11.39
C ILE A 75 6.87 -13.04 -12.36
N ILE A 76 8.15 -13.36 -12.20
CA ILE A 76 8.85 -14.42 -12.94
C ILE A 76 9.24 -15.50 -11.93
N THR A 77 8.93 -16.76 -12.21
CA THR A 77 9.15 -17.88 -11.27
C THR A 77 9.54 -19.15 -12.00
N ASN A 78 10.37 -20.00 -11.40
CA ASN A 78 10.59 -21.39 -11.84
C ASN A 78 9.73 -22.42 -11.08
N GLY A 79 8.74 -21.95 -10.33
CA GLY A 79 7.83 -22.81 -9.59
C GLY A 79 6.44 -22.17 -9.51
N GLY A 80 5.45 -22.85 -10.10
CA GLY A 80 4.06 -22.37 -10.13
C GLY A 80 3.43 -22.19 -8.75
N GLY A 81 3.71 -23.06 -7.78
CA GLY A 81 3.22 -22.94 -6.40
C GLY A 81 3.65 -21.63 -5.73
N PRO A 82 4.96 -21.37 -5.61
CA PRO A 82 5.48 -20.08 -5.14
C PRO A 82 4.96 -18.87 -5.92
N GLY A 83 4.85 -18.98 -7.26
CA GLY A 83 4.29 -17.92 -8.09
C GLY A 83 2.83 -17.61 -7.75
N ALA A 84 2.01 -18.64 -7.53
CA ALA A 84 0.62 -18.51 -7.10
C ALA A 84 0.52 -17.86 -5.71
N MET A 85 1.35 -18.27 -4.75
CA MET A 85 1.40 -17.63 -3.42
C MET A 85 1.76 -16.14 -3.51
N ALA A 86 2.71 -15.77 -4.38
CA ALA A 86 3.06 -14.39 -4.63
C ALA A 86 1.90 -13.60 -5.25
N ALA A 87 1.19 -14.20 -6.21
CA ALA A 87 0.02 -13.60 -6.85
C ALA A 87 -1.15 -13.41 -5.88
N ASP A 88 -1.45 -14.42 -5.04
CA ASP A 88 -2.48 -14.33 -4.00
C ASP A 88 -2.15 -13.20 -3.02
N ARG A 89 -0.88 -13.12 -2.58
CA ARG A 89 -0.45 -12.04 -1.69
C ARG A 89 -0.50 -10.66 -2.36
N ALA A 90 -0.26 -10.59 -3.67
CA ALA A 90 -0.42 -9.35 -4.43
C ALA A 90 -1.89 -8.93 -4.43
N GLY A 91 -2.81 -9.89 -4.62
CA GLY A 91 -4.25 -9.70 -4.51
C GLY A 91 -4.68 -9.18 -3.13
N ASP A 92 -4.22 -9.80 -2.04
CA ASP A 92 -4.50 -9.36 -0.65
C ASP A 92 -4.13 -7.89 -0.37
N LEU A 93 -3.15 -7.36 -1.10
CA LEU A 93 -2.59 -6.02 -0.92
C LEU A 93 -2.98 -5.05 -2.04
N ASP A 94 -3.93 -5.43 -2.89
CA ASP A 94 -4.39 -4.65 -4.05
C ASP A 94 -3.25 -4.23 -5.00
N ILE A 95 -2.27 -5.11 -5.18
CA ILE A 95 -1.18 -4.92 -6.14
C ILE A 95 -1.56 -5.60 -7.45
N PRO A 96 -1.87 -4.83 -8.51
CA PRO A 96 -2.25 -5.41 -9.78
C PRO A 96 -1.07 -6.14 -10.41
N LEU A 97 -1.31 -7.34 -10.91
CA LEU A 97 -0.37 -8.01 -11.80
C LEU A 97 -0.42 -7.31 -13.18
N ALA A 98 0.74 -7.09 -13.77
CA ALA A 98 0.85 -6.52 -15.10
C ALA A 98 0.24 -7.45 -16.15
N GLU A 99 -0.59 -6.90 -17.04
CA GLU A 99 -1.03 -7.56 -18.27
C GLU A 99 0.06 -7.40 -19.33
N LEU A 100 0.69 -8.50 -19.72
CA LEU A 100 1.80 -8.48 -20.67
C LEU A 100 1.29 -8.15 -22.08
N SER A 101 2.00 -7.28 -22.78
CA SER A 101 1.70 -6.92 -24.16
C SER A 101 1.91 -8.10 -25.11
N ALA A 102 1.24 -8.05 -26.27
CA ALA A 102 1.40 -9.08 -27.31
C ALA A 102 2.86 -9.23 -27.78
N SER A 103 3.61 -8.12 -27.86
CA SER A 103 5.04 -8.15 -28.19
C SER A 103 5.87 -8.89 -27.15
N THR A 104 5.57 -8.70 -25.86
CA THR A 104 6.27 -9.39 -24.77
C THR A 104 5.92 -10.87 -24.75
N LEU A 105 4.65 -11.22 -24.94
CA LEU A 105 4.23 -12.62 -25.08
C LEU A 105 4.93 -13.29 -26.26
N GLN A 106 5.09 -12.61 -27.39
CA GLN A 106 5.81 -13.13 -28.55
C GLN A 106 7.30 -13.35 -28.25
N ALA A 107 7.95 -12.40 -27.58
CA ALA A 107 9.36 -12.54 -27.17
C ALA A 107 9.56 -13.70 -26.19
N LEU A 108 8.67 -13.85 -25.21
CA LEU A 108 8.69 -14.97 -24.26
C LEU A 108 8.45 -16.30 -24.98
N ASN A 109 7.48 -16.38 -25.91
CA ASN A 109 7.24 -17.60 -26.69
C ASN A 109 8.46 -18.05 -27.52
N ALA A 110 9.31 -17.12 -27.95
CA ALA A 110 10.52 -17.45 -28.69
C ALA A 110 11.66 -17.95 -27.78
N ALA A 111 11.67 -17.55 -26.50
CA ALA A 111 12.74 -17.85 -25.55
C ALA A 111 12.39 -18.96 -24.54
N MET A 112 11.11 -19.30 -24.38
CA MET A 112 10.61 -20.23 -23.36
C MET A 112 10.13 -21.56 -23.98
N PRO A 113 10.10 -22.66 -23.20
CA PRO A 113 9.44 -23.91 -23.60
C PRO A 113 7.95 -23.68 -23.86
N GLN A 114 7.31 -24.45 -24.73
CA GLN A 114 5.88 -24.30 -25.03
C GLN A 114 4.94 -24.45 -23.82
N THR A 115 5.43 -25.06 -22.73
CA THR A 115 4.65 -25.35 -21.51
C THR A 115 4.61 -24.19 -20.51
N TRP A 116 5.39 -23.12 -20.74
CA TRP A 116 5.39 -21.96 -19.85
C TRP A 116 3.98 -21.37 -19.72
N SER A 117 3.72 -20.69 -18.61
CA SER A 117 2.35 -20.26 -18.21
C SER A 117 1.57 -19.36 -19.19
N GLN A 118 2.21 -18.71 -20.17
CA GLN A 118 1.61 -17.76 -21.12
C GLN A 118 0.88 -16.56 -20.50
N ARG A 119 1.16 -16.25 -19.23
CA ARG A 119 0.54 -15.14 -18.49
C ARG A 119 1.46 -14.66 -17.37
N ASN A 120 0.99 -13.71 -16.58
CA ASN A 120 1.62 -13.28 -15.33
C ASN A 120 0.88 -13.95 -14.15
N PRO A 121 1.55 -14.67 -13.22
CA PRO A 121 2.99 -14.94 -13.13
C PRO A 121 3.56 -15.72 -14.32
N VAL A 122 4.74 -15.29 -14.79
CA VAL A 122 5.53 -15.94 -15.84
C VAL A 122 6.27 -17.12 -15.24
N ASP A 123 5.61 -18.27 -15.20
CA ASP A 123 6.25 -19.55 -14.85
C ASP A 123 7.13 -20.03 -16.01
N ILE A 124 8.44 -20.06 -15.78
CA ILE A 124 9.49 -20.45 -16.74
C ILE A 124 10.00 -21.88 -16.52
N GLU A 125 9.25 -22.70 -15.78
CA GLU A 125 9.49 -24.11 -15.48
C GLU A 125 10.67 -24.38 -14.54
N GLY A 126 10.64 -25.55 -13.90
CA GLY A 126 11.57 -25.92 -12.84
C GLY A 126 13.04 -26.08 -13.26
N ASP A 127 13.27 -26.49 -14.50
CA ASP A 127 14.58 -26.68 -15.11
C ASP A 127 15.19 -25.37 -15.67
N ALA A 128 14.61 -24.21 -15.34
CA ALA A 128 15.03 -22.92 -15.86
C ALA A 128 16.54 -22.65 -15.68
N THR A 129 17.20 -22.42 -16.81
CA THR A 129 18.62 -22.08 -16.87
C THR A 129 18.85 -20.60 -16.58
N PRO A 130 20.07 -20.17 -16.21
CA PRO A 130 20.41 -18.74 -16.08
C PRO A 130 20.04 -17.91 -17.30
N LYS A 131 20.25 -18.46 -18.51
CA LYS A 131 19.84 -17.83 -19.77
C LYS A 131 18.32 -17.65 -19.87
N ARG A 132 17.53 -18.65 -19.45
CA ARG A 132 16.07 -18.55 -19.45
C ARG A 132 15.58 -17.44 -18.51
N TYR A 133 16.18 -17.32 -17.33
CA TYR A 133 15.91 -16.18 -16.44
C TYR A 133 16.29 -14.84 -17.09
N HIS A 134 17.51 -14.71 -17.61
CA HIS A 134 17.96 -13.49 -18.30
C HIS A 134 16.96 -13.05 -19.38
N ASP A 135 16.61 -13.95 -20.29
CA ASP A 135 15.76 -13.66 -21.44
C ASP A 135 14.32 -13.31 -21.00
N ALA A 136 13.79 -13.99 -19.97
CA ALA A 136 12.49 -13.67 -19.37
C ALA A 136 12.47 -12.28 -18.73
N ILE A 137 13.47 -11.97 -17.91
CA ILE A 137 13.56 -10.69 -17.20
C ILE A 137 13.72 -9.56 -18.21
N LEU A 138 14.56 -9.72 -19.23
CA LEU A 138 14.77 -8.70 -20.25
C LEU A 138 13.48 -8.41 -21.04
N ALA A 139 12.75 -9.45 -21.46
CA ALA A 139 11.48 -9.29 -22.16
C ALA A 139 10.43 -8.57 -21.30
N VAL A 140 10.24 -9.02 -20.05
CA VAL A 140 9.26 -8.46 -19.11
C VAL A 140 9.63 -7.04 -18.68
N ALA A 141 10.91 -6.77 -18.39
CA ALA A 141 11.40 -5.46 -18.02
C ALA A 141 11.38 -4.47 -19.20
N GLY A 142 11.27 -4.95 -20.44
CA GLY A 142 11.03 -4.11 -21.63
C GLY A 142 9.58 -3.63 -21.79
N ASP A 143 8.61 -4.26 -21.13
CA ASP A 143 7.17 -4.02 -21.38
C ASP A 143 6.61 -2.81 -20.63
N ASP A 144 6.14 -1.77 -21.34
CA ASP A 144 5.56 -0.56 -20.74
C ASP A 144 4.33 -0.80 -19.82
N ALA A 145 3.72 -1.98 -19.90
CA ALA A 145 2.66 -2.41 -18.98
C ALA A 145 3.19 -2.82 -17.59
N VAL A 146 4.50 -2.97 -17.42
CA VAL A 146 5.16 -3.43 -16.20
C VAL A 146 5.83 -2.25 -15.49
N ASP A 147 5.54 -2.07 -14.20
CA ASP A 147 6.12 -1.01 -13.37
C ASP A 147 7.24 -1.50 -12.44
N GLY A 148 7.35 -2.83 -12.26
CA GLY A 148 8.41 -3.50 -11.50
C GLY A 148 8.34 -5.02 -11.65
N VAL A 149 9.45 -5.70 -11.34
CA VAL A 149 9.62 -7.14 -11.59
C VAL A 149 10.07 -7.88 -10.33
N LEU A 150 9.26 -8.83 -9.87
CA LEU A 150 9.65 -9.81 -8.87
C LEU A 150 10.20 -11.06 -9.57
N VAL A 151 11.48 -11.37 -9.36
CA VAL A 151 12.10 -12.60 -9.84
C VAL A 151 12.20 -13.60 -8.69
N MET A 152 11.65 -14.79 -8.88
CA MET A 152 11.58 -15.83 -7.86
C MET A 152 12.38 -17.05 -8.30
N LEU A 153 13.13 -17.62 -7.36
CA LEU A 153 13.83 -18.87 -7.55
C LEU A 153 13.54 -19.81 -6.38
N SER A 154 13.01 -20.98 -6.71
CA SER A 154 12.93 -22.14 -5.82
C SER A 154 13.99 -23.15 -6.26
N PRO A 155 14.97 -23.49 -5.41
CA PRO A 155 16.08 -24.36 -5.80
C PRO A 155 15.58 -25.79 -6.06
N GLN A 156 15.99 -26.33 -7.20
CA GLN A 156 15.84 -27.73 -7.60
C GLN A 156 17.22 -28.35 -7.81
N ALA A 157 17.28 -29.67 -8.02
CA ALA A 157 18.55 -30.39 -8.15
C ALA A 157 19.48 -29.84 -9.26
N MET A 158 18.92 -29.32 -10.35
CA MET A 158 19.66 -28.80 -11.50
C MET A 158 19.82 -27.27 -11.49
N THR A 159 19.25 -26.59 -10.50
CA THR A 159 19.25 -25.12 -10.44
C THR A 159 20.66 -24.62 -10.12
N GLN A 160 21.03 -23.48 -10.71
CA GLN A 160 22.31 -22.81 -10.47
C GLN A 160 22.07 -21.43 -9.83
N PRO A 161 21.77 -21.33 -8.52
CA PRO A 161 21.29 -20.09 -7.92
C PRO A 161 22.22 -18.89 -8.08
N ILE A 162 23.54 -19.12 -8.06
CA ILE A 162 24.57 -18.08 -8.23
C ILE A 162 24.59 -17.56 -9.67
N GLU A 163 24.56 -18.46 -10.66
CA GLU A 163 24.56 -18.05 -12.06
C GLU A 163 23.26 -17.36 -12.46
N VAL A 164 22.11 -17.77 -11.88
CA VAL A 164 20.86 -17.04 -12.04
C VAL A 164 20.93 -15.66 -11.39
N ALA A 165 21.54 -15.53 -10.20
CA ALA A 165 21.72 -14.23 -9.55
C ALA A 165 22.57 -13.28 -10.41
N LYS A 166 23.66 -13.76 -11.04
CA LYS A 166 24.45 -12.98 -12.00
C LYS A 166 23.60 -12.53 -13.19
N ALA A 167 22.82 -13.43 -13.77
CA ALA A 167 21.90 -13.10 -14.87
C ALA A 167 20.88 -12.01 -14.48
N VAL A 168 20.37 -12.03 -13.24
CA VAL A 168 19.49 -10.97 -12.73
C VAL A 168 20.24 -9.63 -12.63
N ILE A 169 21.46 -9.64 -12.09
CA ILE A 169 22.28 -8.43 -11.93
C ILE A 169 22.63 -7.82 -13.29
N ASP A 170 22.97 -8.65 -14.27
CA ASP A 170 23.28 -8.19 -15.62
C ASP A 170 22.09 -7.47 -16.25
N VAL A 171 20.86 -7.99 -16.06
CA VAL A 171 19.66 -7.33 -16.57
C VAL A 171 19.28 -6.07 -15.78
N ASP A 172 19.49 -6.05 -14.45
CA ASP A 172 19.26 -4.86 -13.60
C ASP A 172 20.06 -3.64 -14.09
N LEU A 173 21.27 -3.86 -14.60
CA LEU A 173 22.10 -2.80 -15.18
C LEU A 173 21.56 -2.25 -16.52
N LEU A 174 20.69 -3.00 -17.20
CA LEU A 174 20.15 -2.67 -18.53
C LEU A 174 18.74 -2.07 -18.47
N THR A 175 18.08 -2.07 -17.31
CA THR A 175 16.71 -1.57 -17.16
C THR A 175 16.59 -0.47 -16.13
N ALA A 176 15.62 0.43 -16.35
CA ALA A 176 15.21 1.41 -15.36
C ALA A 176 14.10 0.89 -14.43
N LYS A 177 13.51 -0.27 -14.74
CA LYS A 177 12.44 -0.85 -13.93
C LYS A 177 13.04 -1.54 -12.71
N PRO A 178 12.50 -1.30 -11.51
CA PRO A 178 13.04 -1.89 -10.31
C PRO A 178 12.83 -3.41 -10.30
N ILE A 179 13.91 -4.12 -10.00
CA ILE A 179 13.90 -5.56 -9.77
C ILE A 179 13.96 -5.82 -8.26
N LEU A 180 13.18 -6.79 -7.80
CA LEU A 180 13.34 -7.42 -6.50
C LEU A 180 13.35 -8.93 -6.67
N THR A 181 13.99 -9.63 -5.74
CA THR A 181 14.21 -11.07 -5.85
C THR A 181 13.67 -11.83 -4.65
N CYS A 182 13.24 -13.08 -4.88
CA CYS A 182 12.85 -14.01 -3.82
C CYS A 182 13.52 -15.36 -4.07
N TRP A 183 14.67 -15.58 -3.41
CA TRP A 183 15.41 -16.83 -3.46
C TRP A 183 14.99 -17.66 -2.25
N MET A 184 14.14 -18.64 -2.50
CA MET A 184 13.52 -19.46 -1.46
C MET A 184 14.48 -20.54 -0.96
N GLY A 185 14.38 -20.87 0.32
CA GLY A 185 15.28 -21.80 0.99
C GLY A 185 16.45 -21.09 1.69
N GLU A 186 17.44 -21.87 2.13
CA GLU A 186 18.56 -21.35 2.91
C GLU A 186 19.91 -21.63 2.28
N GLU A 187 20.54 -22.77 2.59
CA GLU A 187 21.96 -23.02 2.32
C GLU A 187 22.35 -22.82 0.85
N GLN A 188 21.63 -23.48 -0.07
CA GLN A 188 21.93 -23.48 -1.51
C GLN A 188 21.79 -22.11 -2.17
N VAL A 189 21.02 -21.20 -1.57
CA VAL A 189 20.67 -19.90 -2.13
C VAL A 189 21.28 -18.74 -1.35
N ARG A 190 21.98 -19.01 -0.24
CA ARG A 190 22.50 -17.99 0.68
C ARG A 190 23.48 -17.05 -0.01
N GLU A 191 24.47 -17.61 -0.71
CA GLU A 191 25.50 -16.85 -1.41
C GLU A 191 24.89 -16.00 -2.54
N ALA A 192 24.01 -16.60 -3.35
CA ALA A 192 23.28 -15.90 -4.41
C ALA A 192 22.46 -14.72 -3.86
N ARG A 193 21.82 -14.88 -2.69
CA ARG A 193 21.11 -13.78 -2.03
C ARG A 193 22.05 -12.67 -1.58
N SER A 194 23.20 -12.99 -0.99
CA SER A 194 24.19 -11.97 -0.61
C SER A 194 24.65 -11.19 -1.84
N MET A 195 24.96 -11.88 -2.93
CA MET A 195 25.38 -11.27 -4.19
C MET A 195 24.35 -10.27 -4.74
N LEU A 196 23.07 -10.62 -4.71
CA LEU A 196 21.98 -9.73 -5.14
C LEU A 196 21.89 -8.49 -4.23
N GLU A 197 22.01 -8.68 -2.92
CA GLU A 197 21.97 -7.58 -1.96
C GLU A 197 23.17 -6.64 -2.09
N ASP A 198 24.37 -7.18 -2.32
CA ASP A 198 25.60 -6.42 -2.55
C ASP A 198 25.53 -5.61 -3.85
N ALA A 199 24.82 -6.12 -4.86
CA ALA A 199 24.49 -5.38 -6.08
C ALA A 199 23.41 -4.30 -5.88
N GLY A 200 22.79 -4.23 -4.71
CA GLY A 200 21.73 -3.27 -4.38
C GLY A 200 20.32 -3.71 -4.77
N ILE A 201 20.13 -4.98 -5.14
CA ILE A 201 18.83 -5.57 -5.48
C ILE A 201 18.20 -6.14 -4.19
N PRO A 202 17.01 -5.66 -3.77
CA PRO A 202 16.33 -6.21 -2.61
C PRO A 202 15.99 -7.70 -2.79
N SER A 203 16.50 -8.54 -1.89
CA SER A 203 16.37 -10.00 -1.95
C SER A 203 15.67 -10.57 -0.72
N PHE A 204 14.77 -11.52 -0.93
CA PHE A 204 13.88 -12.09 0.09
C PHE A 204 13.91 -13.61 0.12
N ARG A 205 13.48 -14.16 1.25
CA ARG A 205 13.28 -15.60 1.48
C ARG A 205 11.88 -16.08 1.11
N MET A 206 10.91 -15.19 1.31
CA MET A 206 9.49 -15.50 1.30
C MET A 206 8.79 -14.59 0.29
N PRO A 207 7.96 -15.15 -0.60
CA PRO A 207 7.24 -14.37 -1.59
C PRO A 207 6.41 -13.26 -0.95
N GLU A 208 5.77 -13.55 0.17
CA GLU A 208 4.87 -12.63 0.86
C GLU A 208 5.60 -11.36 1.30
N THR A 209 6.80 -11.51 1.83
CA THR A 209 7.63 -10.38 2.27
C THR A 209 8.08 -9.52 1.09
N ALA A 210 8.41 -10.14 -0.04
CA ALA A 210 8.79 -9.43 -1.26
C ALA A 210 7.62 -8.58 -1.78
N ILE A 211 6.41 -9.16 -1.80
CA ILE A 211 5.18 -8.49 -2.21
C ILE A 211 4.80 -7.37 -1.24
N GLU A 212 4.91 -7.61 0.08
CA GLU A 212 4.65 -6.59 1.11
C GLU A 212 5.58 -5.38 0.96
N LEU A 213 6.86 -5.61 0.69
CA LEU A 213 7.78 -4.52 0.39
C LEU A 213 7.35 -3.76 -0.86
N TYR A 214 7.09 -4.47 -1.96
CA TYR A 214 6.66 -3.86 -3.21
C TYR A 214 5.42 -2.99 -3.00
N ALA A 215 4.45 -3.49 -2.25
CA ALA A 215 3.22 -2.77 -1.90
C ALA A 215 3.50 -1.49 -1.10
N HIS A 216 4.34 -1.58 -0.06
CA HIS A 216 4.69 -0.45 0.78
C HIS A 216 5.45 0.64 0.01
N ILE A 217 6.42 0.26 -0.81
CA ILE A 217 7.27 1.20 -1.54
C ILE A 217 6.56 1.78 -2.78
N SER A 218 5.77 0.99 -3.51
CA SER A 218 4.94 1.53 -4.59
C SER A 218 3.90 2.52 -4.06
N THR A 219 3.29 2.23 -2.91
CA THR A 219 2.38 3.15 -2.21
C THR A 219 3.09 4.42 -1.76
N TYR A 220 4.34 4.33 -1.30
CA TYR A 220 5.15 5.49 -0.96
C TYR A 220 5.33 6.44 -2.16
N TYR A 221 5.86 5.93 -3.28
CA TYR A 221 6.11 6.74 -4.47
C TYR A 221 4.81 7.29 -5.08
N TRP A 222 3.73 6.50 -5.01
CA TRP A 222 2.40 6.97 -5.38
C TRP A 222 1.93 8.15 -4.50
N ASN A 223 2.02 8.02 -3.18
CA ASN A 223 1.64 9.08 -2.26
C ASN A 223 2.52 10.34 -2.41
N GLN A 224 3.81 10.17 -2.71
CA GLN A 224 4.70 11.27 -3.07
C GLN A 224 4.22 12.01 -4.32
N LYS A 225 3.87 11.27 -5.38
CA LYS A 225 3.33 11.86 -6.61
C LYS A 225 2.05 12.63 -6.32
N LEU A 226 1.12 12.07 -5.54
CA LEU A 226 -0.10 12.76 -5.11
C LEU A 226 0.17 14.00 -4.25
N LEU A 227 1.20 13.98 -3.40
CA LEU A 227 1.60 15.12 -2.59
C LEU A 227 2.19 16.26 -3.41
N LEU A 228 2.94 15.93 -4.46
CA LEU A 228 3.58 16.89 -5.36
C LEU A 228 2.63 17.43 -6.42
N GLN A 229 1.56 16.70 -6.74
CA GLN A 229 0.48 17.24 -7.53
C GLN A 229 -0.07 18.48 -6.83
N THR A 230 -0.07 19.60 -7.55
CA THR A 230 -0.79 20.79 -7.11
C THR A 230 -2.26 20.37 -7.06
N PRO A 231 -2.90 20.33 -5.88
CA PRO A 231 -4.32 20.10 -5.84
C PRO A 231 -4.94 21.14 -6.78
N ALA A 232 -5.86 20.72 -7.66
CA ALA A 232 -6.70 21.70 -8.35
C ALA A 232 -7.14 22.70 -7.29
N PRO A 233 -7.05 24.03 -7.54
CA PRO A 233 -7.43 25.01 -6.54
C PRO A 233 -8.76 24.53 -5.99
N LEU A 234 -8.79 24.20 -4.68
CA LEU A 234 -10.02 23.86 -3.99
C LEU A 234 -10.95 24.96 -4.45
N SER A 235 -11.93 24.55 -5.26
CA SER A 235 -12.74 25.36 -6.15
C SER A 235 -13.08 26.69 -5.50
N LYS A 236 -13.22 27.78 -6.28
CA LYS A 236 -13.57 29.19 -5.93
C LYS A 236 -14.62 29.38 -4.80
N HIS A 237 -14.39 28.78 -3.65
CA HIS A 237 -15.30 28.64 -2.56
C HIS A 237 -14.71 29.53 -1.49
N ALA A 238 -15.48 30.56 -1.15
CA ALA A 238 -15.21 31.43 -0.01
C ALA A 238 -14.76 30.57 1.19
N ARG A 239 -13.76 31.08 1.92
CA ARG A 239 -13.20 30.44 3.12
C ARG A 239 -14.34 29.85 3.97
N PRO A 240 -14.19 28.63 4.51
CA PRO A 240 -15.16 28.07 5.45
C PRO A 240 -15.52 29.09 6.52
N GLU A 241 -16.79 29.17 6.92
CA GLU A 241 -17.24 30.08 7.98
C GLU A 241 -16.77 29.55 9.34
N THR A 242 -15.51 29.83 9.67
CA THR A 242 -14.86 29.29 10.87
C THR A 242 -15.28 29.98 12.16
N GLU A 243 -15.84 31.19 12.09
CA GLU A 243 -16.28 31.97 13.26
C GLU A 243 -17.33 31.21 14.07
N GLY A 244 -18.41 30.74 13.42
CA GLY A 244 -19.48 29.99 14.10
C GLY A 244 -18.99 28.67 14.71
N SER A 245 -18.05 28.00 14.06
CA SER A 245 -17.45 26.77 14.61
C SER A 245 -16.57 27.03 15.82
N LYS A 246 -15.80 28.13 15.82
CA LYS A 246 -14.99 28.53 16.98
C LYS A 246 -15.85 28.89 18.17
N MET A 247 -16.89 29.71 17.97
CA MET A 247 -17.83 30.09 19.03
C MET A 247 -18.51 28.88 19.65
N LEU A 248 -18.90 27.90 18.83
CA LEU A 248 -19.50 26.65 19.31
C LEU A 248 -18.52 25.84 20.16
N ILE A 249 -17.27 25.69 19.73
CA ILE A 249 -16.24 24.98 20.48
C ILE A 249 -15.94 25.71 21.80
N GLU A 250 -15.86 27.05 21.78
CA GLU A 250 -15.64 27.86 22.98
C GLU A 250 -16.78 27.71 23.99
N ALA A 251 -18.04 27.69 23.54
CA ALA A 251 -19.20 27.46 24.40
C ALA A 251 -19.15 26.07 25.08
N VAL A 252 -18.87 25.02 24.31
CA VAL A 252 -18.73 23.64 24.82
C VAL A 252 -17.61 23.54 25.86
N LEU A 253 -16.47 24.21 25.59
CA LEU A 253 -15.34 24.28 26.54
C LEU A 253 -15.71 25.05 27.81
N HIS A 254 -16.49 26.13 27.70
CA HIS A 254 -16.97 26.89 28.85
C HIS A 254 -17.90 26.06 29.75
N GLU A 255 -18.72 25.20 29.14
CA GLU A 255 -19.56 24.21 29.84
C GLU A 255 -18.75 23.02 30.41
N ARG A 256 -17.42 23.02 30.27
CA ARG A 256 -16.50 21.94 30.67
C ARG A 256 -16.83 20.59 30.02
N ARG A 257 -17.54 20.58 28.89
CA ARG A 257 -17.79 19.39 28.11
C ARG A 257 -16.57 19.07 27.25
N LYS A 258 -16.30 17.77 27.10
CA LYS A 258 -15.23 17.24 26.25
C LYS A 258 -15.75 16.52 25.00
N VAL A 259 -17.07 16.38 24.90
CA VAL A 259 -17.76 15.67 23.83
C VAL A 259 -18.85 16.59 23.28
N LEU A 260 -18.88 16.72 21.97
CA LEU A 260 -19.90 17.45 21.24
C LEU A 260 -21.14 16.57 21.08
N SER A 261 -22.33 17.18 21.09
CA SER A 261 -23.55 16.50 20.69
C SER A 261 -23.52 16.17 19.18
N GLU A 262 -24.45 15.32 18.75
CA GLU A 262 -24.61 14.99 17.32
C GLU A 262 -24.91 16.24 16.48
N MET A 263 -25.75 17.15 17.00
CA MET A 263 -26.05 18.43 16.35
C MET A 263 -24.83 19.34 16.26
N GLU A 264 -24.07 19.47 17.35
CA GLU A 264 -22.87 20.30 17.41
C GLU A 264 -21.80 19.78 16.44
N SER A 265 -21.56 18.47 16.45
CA SER A 265 -20.61 17.81 15.55
C SER A 265 -20.98 18.02 14.08
N LYS A 266 -22.26 17.85 13.72
CA LYS A 266 -22.75 18.08 12.35
C LYS A 266 -22.71 19.55 11.94
N ALA A 267 -22.95 20.47 12.86
CA ALA A 267 -22.84 21.91 12.60
C ALA A 267 -21.39 22.29 12.23
N ILE A 268 -20.40 21.78 12.96
CA ILE A 268 -18.98 21.96 12.63
C ILE A 268 -18.66 21.35 11.27
N LEU A 269 -19.03 20.09 11.03
CA LEU A 269 -18.79 19.44 9.74
C LEU A 269 -19.38 20.23 8.57
N ARG A 270 -20.62 20.76 8.72
CA ARG A 270 -21.27 21.60 7.71
C ARG A 270 -20.54 22.92 7.48
N ALA A 271 -20.02 23.57 8.53
CA ALA A 271 -19.22 24.78 8.40
C ALA A 271 -17.94 24.56 7.57
N PHE A 272 -17.38 23.34 7.63
CA PHE A 272 -16.29 22.88 6.78
C PHE A 272 -16.74 22.28 5.44
N ARG A 273 -18.03 22.41 5.09
CA ARG A 273 -18.68 21.89 3.87
C ARG A 273 -18.56 20.38 3.70
N ILE A 274 -18.38 19.64 4.80
CA ILE A 274 -18.47 18.19 4.80
C ILE A 274 -19.95 17.83 4.74
N PRO A 275 -20.42 17.07 3.73
CA PRO A 275 -21.80 16.66 3.63
C PRO A 275 -22.22 15.86 4.87
N VAL A 276 -23.28 16.30 5.52
CA VAL A 276 -23.90 15.61 6.66
C VAL A 276 -25.38 15.45 6.40
N ALA A 277 -25.97 14.37 6.90
CA ALA A 277 -27.42 14.19 6.86
C ALA A 277 -28.11 15.35 7.59
N GLN A 278 -29.24 15.81 7.05
CA GLN A 278 -30.11 16.74 7.77
C GLN A 278 -30.57 16.07 9.07
N THR A 279 -30.48 16.80 10.18
CA THR A 279 -30.72 16.24 11.52
C THR A 279 -31.40 17.29 12.35
N MET A 280 -32.49 16.89 13.01
CA MET A 280 -33.31 17.74 13.85
C MET A 280 -33.68 16.92 15.10
N VAL A 281 -33.80 17.60 16.24
CA VAL A 281 -34.18 16.98 17.50
C VAL A 281 -35.68 17.16 17.67
N ALA A 282 -36.36 16.08 18.04
CA ALA A 282 -37.77 16.08 18.40
C ALA A 282 -37.88 15.73 19.89
N HIS A 283 -38.71 16.46 20.63
CA HIS A 283 -38.97 16.20 22.05
C HIS A 283 -40.30 15.49 22.28
N THR A 284 -41.16 15.43 21.25
CA THR A 284 -42.46 14.74 21.32
C THR A 284 -42.70 13.85 20.08
N PRO A 285 -43.58 12.83 20.19
CA PRO A 285 -44.00 12.03 19.04
C PRO A 285 -44.65 12.87 17.93
N THR A 286 -45.34 13.95 18.28
CA THR A 286 -45.97 14.84 17.30
C THR A 286 -44.94 15.66 16.54
N GLU A 287 -43.93 16.21 17.24
CA GLU A 287 -42.82 16.91 16.60
C GLU A 287 -42.02 15.99 15.69
N SER A 288 -41.79 14.73 16.09
CA SER A 288 -40.99 13.80 15.28
C SER A 288 -41.65 13.51 13.94
N LEU A 289 -42.98 13.42 13.88
CA LEU A 289 -43.73 13.23 12.64
C LEU A 289 -43.60 14.44 11.71
N LEU A 290 -43.81 15.66 12.23
CA LEU A 290 -43.70 16.90 11.46
C LEU A 290 -42.29 17.09 10.89
N LEU A 291 -41.27 16.81 11.70
CA LEU A 291 -39.87 16.89 11.27
C LEU A 291 -39.52 15.83 10.24
N ALA A 292 -40.09 14.62 10.34
CA ALA A 292 -39.90 13.56 9.35
C ALA A 292 -40.46 13.95 7.97
N GLU A 293 -41.65 14.57 7.94
CA GLU A 293 -42.26 15.07 6.71
C GLU A 293 -41.44 16.20 6.09
N GLN A 294 -40.88 17.11 6.91
CA GLN A 294 -40.03 18.19 6.44
C GLN A 294 -38.69 17.70 5.88
N ILE A 295 -38.09 16.68 6.50
CA ILE A 295 -36.81 16.09 6.04
C ILE A 295 -37.03 15.22 4.79
N GLY A 296 -38.17 14.54 4.69
CA GLY A 296 -38.49 13.60 3.63
C GLY A 296 -38.03 12.18 3.94
N PHE A 297 -38.85 11.21 3.57
CA PHE A 297 -38.56 9.79 3.79
C PHE A 297 -37.60 9.21 2.73
N PRO A 298 -36.76 8.21 3.07
CA PRO A 298 -36.69 7.52 4.37
C PRO A 298 -35.87 8.28 5.43
N ILE A 299 -36.30 8.21 6.70
CA ILE A 299 -35.59 8.78 7.84
C ILE A 299 -35.03 7.69 8.76
N ALA A 300 -33.98 8.04 9.51
CA ALA A 300 -33.46 7.24 10.62
C ALA A 300 -33.70 7.99 11.92
N MET A 301 -34.48 7.40 12.83
CA MET A 301 -34.73 7.93 14.18
C MET A 301 -33.76 7.27 15.17
N LYS A 302 -33.11 8.09 16.00
CA LYS A 302 -32.19 7.64 17.06
C LYS A 302 -32.53 8.36 18.35
N ILE A 303 -32.24 7.72 19.48
CA ILE A 303 -32.35 8.35 20.80
C ILE A 303 -31.21 9.37 20.93
N ASP A 304 -31.54 10.61 21.26
CA ASP A 304 -30.60 11.67 21.64
C ASP A 304 -30.61 11.77 23.16
N SER A 305 -29.55 11.24 23.80
CA SER A 305 -29.38 11.19 25.26
C SER A 305 -28.01 11.78 25.60
N PRO A 306 -27.88 12.51 26.74
CA PRO A 306 -26.58 12.89 27.29
C PRO A 306 -25.64 11.69 27.46
#